data_AF-A0A534T9A3-F1
#
_entry.id   AF-A0A534T9A3-F1
#
_cell.length_a   1.000
_cell.length_b   1.000
_cell.length_c   1.000
_cell.angle_alpha   90.00
_cell.angle_beta   90.00
_cell.angle_gamma   90.00
#
_symmetry.space_group_name_H-M   'P 1'
#
loop_
_entity.id
_entity.type
_entity.pdbx_description
1 polymer ?
#
loop_
_entity_poly.entity_id
_entity_poly.type
_entity_poly.pdbx_seq_one_letter_code
_entity_poly.pdbx_strand_id
1 'polypeptide(L)'
;MRVIGSERIAATLDTTRRNRGLWFDQEMLKHCGQRYRVSNRVERLIDISTGGMLEMKTPCLVLEGVDSSGESMRFWAQHEFLYWREAWLEPETGVPEQGIALVQPPAVDRKV
;
A
#
# COMPACT_ATOMS: atom_id res chain seq x y z
N MET A 1 4.96 8.86 6.21
CA MET A 1 5.83 8.48 5.08
C MET A 1 5.49 9.36 3.89
N ARG A 2 6.47 9.71 3.07
CA ARG A 2 6.27 10.42 1.80
C ARG A 2 6.53 9.49 0.62
N VAL A 3 5.68 9.49 -0.38
CA VAL A 3 5.93 8.76 -1.64
C VAL A 3 6.95 9.54 -2.47
N ILE A 4 8.00 8.88 -2.94
CA ILE A 4 9.04 9.53 -3.76
C ILE A 4 8.51 9.96 -5.12
N GLY A 5 9.22 10.88 -5.78
CA GLY A 5 8.86 11.36 -7.11
C GLY A 5 8.85 10.23 -8.16
N SER A 6 8.00 10.37 -9.18
CA SER A 6 7.81 9.38 -10.23
C SER A 6 9.11 9.00 -10.96
N GLU A 7 10.01 9.95 -11.22
CA GLU A 7 11.31 9.67 -11.84
C GLU A 7 12.20 8.77 -10.98
N ARG A 8 12.20 9.00 -9.66
CA ARG A 8 12.94 8.15 -8.71
C ARG A 8 12.32 6.77 -8.63
N ILE A 9 10.99 6.66 -8.65
CA ILE A 9 10.32 5.36 -8.71
C ILE A 9 10.69 4.64 -10.00
N ALA A 10 10.62 5.31 -11.15
CA ALA A 10 10.91 4.73 -12.45
C ALA A 10 12.33 4.13 -12.51
N ALA A 11 13.31 4.78 -11.88
CA ALA A 11 14.67 4.26 -11.75
C ALA A 11 14.78 2.96 -10.93
N THR A 12 13.76 2.62 -10.12
CA THR A 12 13.71 1.36 -9.35
C THR A 12 13.02 0.21 -10.08
N LEU A 13 12.43 0.46 -11.25
CA LEU A 13 11.61 -0.53 -11.95
C LEU A 13 12.44 -1.33 -12.96
N ASP A 14 12.05 -2.59 -13.15
CA ASP A 14 12.54 -3.43 -14.24
C ASP A 14 11.89 -3.07 -15.58
N THR A 15 12.29 -3.78 -16.64
CA THR A 15 11.79 -3.58 -18.01
C THR A 15 10.28 -3.81 -18.16
N THR A 16 9.64 -4.46 -17.18
CA THR A 16 8.20 -4.72 -17.12
C THR A 16 7.48 -3.78 -16.16
N ARG A 17 8.13 -2.70 -15.71
CA ARG A 17 7.62 -1.71 -14.75
C ARG A 17 7.35 -2.28 -13.36
N ARG A 18 8.14 -3.26 -12.92
CA ARG A 18 7.98 -3.88 -11.60
C ARG A 18 9.19 -3.64 -10.70
N ASN A 19 8.95 -3.63 -9.40
CA ASN A 19 9.99 -3.72 -8.39
C ASN A 19 9.78 -4.99 -7.55
N ARG A 20 10.74 -5.93 -7.64
CA ARG A 20 10.68 -7.23 -6.93
C ARG A 20 9.32 -7.92 -7.13
N GLY A 21 8.86 -7.98 -8.39
CA GLY A 21 7.60 -8.61 -8.78
C GLY A 21 6.32 -7.79 -8.55
N LEU A 22 6.38 -6.63 -7.88
CA LEU A 22 5.23 -5.74 -7.72
C LEU A 22 5.19 -4.69 -8.83
N TRP A 23 4.06 -4.57 -9.52
CA TRP A 23 3.86 -3.57 -10.56
C TRP A 23 3.73 -2.17 -9.97
N PHE A 24 4.24 -1.19 -10.70
CA PHE A 24 3.92 0.21 -10.46
C PHE A 24 2.85 0.65 -11.47
N ASP A 25 1.62 0.82 -10.98
CA ASP A 25 0.46 1.16 -11.80
C ASP A 25 0.43 2.66 -12.16
N GLN A 26 -0.29 3.03 -13.22
CA GLN A 26 -0.52 4.41 -13.59
C GLN A 26 -1.29 5.19 -12.52
N GLU A 27 -2.23 4.55 -11.82
CA GLU A 27 -2.97 5.18 -10.72
C GLU A 27 -2.04 5.64 -9.59
N MET A 28 -0.95 4.90 -9.35
CA MET A 28 0.02 5.21 -8.31
C MET A 28 0.74 6.54 -8.56
N LEU A 29 0.81 7.02 -9.82
CA LEU A 29 1.39 8.31 -10.16
C LEU A 29 0.66 9.48 -9.48
N LYS A 30 -0.66 9.35 -9.25
CA LYS A 30 -1.49 10.36 -8.58
C LYS A 30 -1.01 10.64 -7.14
N HIS A 31 -0.29 9.70 -6.55
CA HIS A 31 0.15 9.73 -5.15
C HIS A 31 1.64 10.11 -4.99
N CYS A 32 2.40 10.22 -6.09
CA CYS A 32 3.81 10.61 -6.04
C CYS A 32 3.98 11.98 -5.37
N GLY A 33 4.95 12.08 -4.45
CA GLY A 33 5.24 13.31 -3.71
C GLY A 33 4.31 13.59 -2.51
N GLN A 34 3.19 12.87 -2.38
CA GLN A 34 2.21 13.03 -1.31
C GLN A 34 2.62 12.28 -0.03
N ARG A 35 1.91 12.57 1.07
CA ARG A 35 2.18 12.04 2.41
C ARG A 35 1.06 11.12 2.86
N TYR A 36 1.45 9.98 3.43
CA TYR A 36 0.53 9.00 3.96
C TYR A 36 1.04 8.34 5.23
N ARG A 37 0.11 7.82 6.03
CA ARG A 37 0.40 6.84 7.07
C ARG A 37 0.41 5.44 6.47
N VAL A 38 1.27 4.58 6.99
CA VAL A 38 1.24 3.15 6.66
C VAL A 38 0.13 2.54 7.50
N SER A 39 -0.89 2.00 6.84
CA SER A 39 -2.01 1.33 7.51
C SER A 39 -1.63 -0.10 7.87
N ASN A 40 -0.97 -0.82 6.95
CA ASN A 40 -0.64 -2.22 7.16
C ASN A 40 0.63 -2.65 6.41
N ARG A 41 1.28 -3.70 6.92
CA ARG A 41 2.33 -4.46 6.22
C ARG A 41 1.76 -5.82 5.84
N VAL A 42 1.73 -6.08 4.54
CA VAL A 42 1.14 -7.29 3.96
C VAL A 42 2.25 -8.28 3.65
N GLU A 43 2.27 -9.36 4.41
CA GLU A 43 3.20 -10.47 4.23
C GLU A 43 2.54 -11.67 3.55
N ARG A 44 1.20 -11.72 3.63
CA ARG A 44 0.39 -12.83 3.13
C ARG A 44 -0.89 -12.32 2.50
N LEU A 45 -1.35 -13.01 1.47
CA LEU A 45 -2.55 -12.67 0.72
C LEU A 45 -3.31 -13.93 0.30
N ILE A 46 -4.63 -13.82 0.21
CA ILE A 46 -5.45 -14.92 -0.30
C ILE A 46 -5.44 -14.85 -1.82
N ASP A 47 -5.07 -15.94 -2.47
CA ASP A 47 -5.23 -16.11 -3.91
C ASP A 47 -6.71 -16.22 -4.23
N ILE A 48 -7.25 -15.24 -4.96
CA ILE A 48 -8.67 -15.21 -5.31
C ILE A 48 -9.11 -16.39 -6.20
N SER A 49 -8.19 -16.98 -6.96
CA SER A 49 -8.50 -18.09 -7.86
C SER A 49 -8.62 -19.43 -7.13
N THR A 50 -7.78 -19.64 -6.11
CA THR A 50 -7.69 -20.92 -5.40
C THR A 50 -8.23 -20.87 -3.97
N GLY A 51 -8.38 -19.68 -3.39
CA GLY A 51 -8.72 -19.46 -1.98
C GLY A 51 -7.57 -19.76 -1.01
N GLY A 52 -6.38 -20.11 -1.52
CA GLY A 52 -5.21 -20.45 -0.70
C GLY A 52 -4.51 -19.21 -0.14
N MET A 53 -3.84 -19.37 1.00
CA MET A 53 -2.95 -18.33 1.54
C MET A 53 -1.61 -18.38 0.83
N LEU A 54 -1.18 -17.26 0.28
CA LEU A 54 0.12 -17.07 -0.34
C LEU A 54 1.03 -16.25 0.58
N GLU A 55 2.25 -16.74 0.76
CA GLU A 55 3.34 -16.03 1.45
C GLU A 55 4.11 -15.17 0.43
N MET A 56 4.26 -13.88 0.71
CA MET A 56 4.97 -12.97 -0.16
C MET A 56 6.48 -13.10 0.03
N LYS A 57 7.23 -13.34 -1.06
CA LYS A 57 8.71 -13.29 -1.04
C LYS A 57 9.26 -11.92 -0.63
N THR A 58 8.51 -10.87 -0.90
CA THR A 58 8.83 -9.50 -0.49
C THR A 58 7.53 -8.84 -0.03
N PRO A 59 7.39 -8.51 1.26
CA PRO A 59 6.21 -7.85 1.78
C PRO A 59 5.90 -6.51 1.10
N CYS A 60 4.63 -6.17 1.07
CA CYS A 60 4.13 -4.88 0.60
C CYS A 60 3.59 -4.05 1.75
N LEU A 61 3.42 -2.76 1.51
CA LEU A 61 2.74 -1.84 2.41
C LEU A 61 1.41 -1.40 1.81
N VAL A 62 0.46 -1.08 2.69
CA VAL A 62 -0.79 -0.40 2.34
C VAL A 62 -0.79 0.96 3.01
N LEU A 63 -1.12 2.00 2.24
CA LEU A 63 -1.20 3.37 2.72
C LEU A 63 -2.65 3.71 3.06
N GLU A 64 -2.85 4.46 4.14
CA GLU A 64 -4.18 4.83 4.62
C GLU A 64 -4.91 5.72 3.59
N GLY A 65 -6.10 5.30 3.17
CA GLY A 65 -6.95 6.03 2.21
C GLY A 65 -6.42 6.04 0.78
N VAL A 66 -5.54 5.10 0.41
CA VAL A 66 -4.94 5.00 -0.92
C VAL A 66 -5.35 3.68 -1.57
N ASP A 67 -6.49 3.74 -2.26
CA ASP A 67 -7.10 2.61 -2.95
C ASP A 67 -7.16 2.87 -4.45
N SER A 68 -7.31 1.80 -5.23
CA SER A 68 -7.55 1.86 -6.67
C SER A 68 -8.88 2.56 -6.93
N SER A 69 -8.90 3.50 -7.88
CA SER A 69 -10.15 4.09 -8.36
C SER A 69 -10.84 3.20 -9.39
N GLY A 70 -10.10 2.24 -9.95
CA GLY A 70 -10.56 1.34 -11.01
C GLY A 70 -10.66 2.00 -12.38
N GLU A 71 -10.29 3.28 -12.52
CA GLU A 71 -10.37 4.05 -13.78
C GLU A 71 -9.59 3.37 -14.91
N SER A 72 -8.40 2.84 -14.62
CA SER A 72 -7.56 2.10 -15.57
C SER A 72 -8.14 0.72 -15.95
N MET A 73 -9.10 0.22 -15.16
CA MET A 73 -9.72 -1.10 -15.29
C MET A 73 -11.23 -1.01 -15.63
N ARG A 74 -11.66 0.09 -16.26
CA ARG A 74 -13.07 0.32 -16.66
C ARG A 74 -14.05 0.33 -15.47
N PHE A 75 -13.64 0.94 -14.36
CA PHE A 75 -14.41 1.06 -13.12
C PHE A 75 -14.84 -0.30 -12.57
N TRP A 76 -13.87 -1.20 -12.45
CA TRP A 76 -14.06 -2.48 -11.81
C TRP A 76 -14.59 -2.27 -10.37
N ALA A 77 -15.69 -2.94 -10.01
CA ALA A 77 -16.43 -2.68 -8.76
C ALA A 77 -15.76 -3.26 -7.50
N GLN A 78 -14.67 -4.00 -7.68
CA GLN A 78 -13.89 -4.60 -6.61
C GLN A 78 -13.01 -3.53 -5.97
N HIS A 79 -13.07 -3.47 -4.65
CA HIS A 79 -12.13 -2.67 -3.88
C HIS A 79 -10.74 -3.34 -3.93
N GLU A 80 -9.75 -2.60 -4.42
CA GLU A 80 -8.37 -3.06 -4.51
C GLU A 80 -7.43 -2.05 -3.85
N PHE A 81 -6.56 -2.55 -2.98
CA PHE A 81 -5.51 -1.74 -2.39
C PHE A 81 -4.40 -1.50 -3.40
N LEU A 82 -3.87 -0.28 -3.43
CA LEU A 82 -2.58 -0.04 -4.08
C LEU A 82 -1.47 -0.48 -3.13
N TYR A 83 -0.68 -1.48 -3.56
CA TYR A 83 0.44 -1.98 -2.77
C TYR A 83 1.71 -1.17 -3.03
N TRP A 84 2.46 -0.89 -1.97
CA TRP A 84 3.65 -0.05 -2.00
C TRP A 84 4.90 -0.82 -1.58
N ARG A 85 6.03 -0.55 -2.24
CA ARG A 85 7.35 -0.95 -1.75
C ARG A 85 7.92 0.10 -0.81
N GLU A 86 8.63 -0.36 0.22
CA GLU A 86 9.41 0.52 1.10
C GLU A 86 10.41 1.38 0.32
N ALA A 87 10.97 0.86 -0.77
CA ALA A 87 11.86 1.60 -1.66
C ALA A 87 11.22 2.83 -2.34
N TRP A 88 9.88 2.92 -2.35
CA TRP A 88 9.13 4.05 -2.91
C TRP A 88 8.71 5.08 -1.85
N LEU A 89 9.06 4.84 -0.59
CA LEU A 89 8.67 5.67 0.54
C LEU A 89 9.88 6.21 1.28
N GLU A 90 9.77 7.44 1.77
CA GLU A 90 10.77 8.07 2.63
C GLU A 90 10.12 8.38 3.98
N PRO A 91 10.87 8.23 5.09
CA PRO A 91 10.51 8.90 6.33
C PRO A 91 10.35 10.39 6.04
N GLU A 92 9.35 11.00 6.66
CA GLU A 92 9.33 12.46 6.70
C GLU A 92 10.41 12.88 7.70
N THR A 93 11.45 13.56 7.22
CA THR A 93 12.50 14.05 8.11
C THR A 93 11.90 15.09 9.05
N GLY A 94 11.62 14.64 10.28
CA GLY A 94 11.06 15.43 11.37
C GLY A 94 10.59 14.46 12.45
N VAL A 95 11.39 14.27 13.50
CA VAL A 95 11.07 13.41 14.64
C VAL A 95 9.84 13.97 15.37
N PRO A 96 8.85 13.13 15.71
CA PRO A 96 8.12 13.31 16.96
C PRO A 96 8.23 12.02 17.78
N GLU A 97 9.11 12.03 18.77
CA GLU A 97 8.91 11.20 19.96
C GLU A 97 7.63 11.72 20.62
N GLN A 98 6.50 11.04 20.47
CA GLN A 98 5.36 11.15 21.39
C GLN A 98 4.69 9.79 21.50
N GLY A 99 4.51 9.34 22.74
CA GLY A 99 4.32 7.95 23.13
C GLY A 99 3.06 7.27 22.60
N ILE A 100 3.18 5.95 22.53
CA ILE A 100 2.10 5.02 22.25
C ILE A 100 1.11 5.09 23.42
N ALA A 101 -0.03 5.75 23.22
CA ALA A 101 -1.25 5.44 23.96
C ALA A 101 -2.05 4.46 23.11
N LEU A 102 -2.10 3.19 23.53
CA LEU A 102 -3.06 2.21 23.00
C LEU A 102 -4.48 2.73 23.28
N VAL A 103 -5.16 3.25 22.25
CA VAL A 103 -6.62 3.36 22.27
C VAL A 103 -7.15 1.98 21.90
N GLN A 104 -7.72 1.28 22.87
CA GLN A 104 -8.50 0.07 22.59
C GLN A 104 -9.76 0.47 21.81
N PRO A 105 -10.14 -0.26 20.74
CA PRO A 105 -11.42 -0.02 20.09
C PRO A 105 -12.57 -0.36 21.05
N PRO A 106 -13.69 0.39 21.04
CA PRO A 106 -14.82 0.09 21.90
C PRO A 106 -15.42 -1.28 21.55
N ALA A 107 -15.83 -2.01 22.59
CA ALA A 107 -16.46 -3.31 22.47
C ALA A 107 -17.73 -3.22 21.61
N VAL A 108 -17.78 -3.98 20.52
CA VAL A 108 -18.99 -4.19 19.74
C VAL A 108 -19.89 -5.17 20.49
N ASP A 109 -21.01 -4.66 21.00
CA ASP A 109 -22.08 -5.47 21.58
C ASP A 109 -22.84 -6.17 20.45
N ARG A 110 -22.66 -7.49 20.33
CA ARG A 110 -23.42 -8.35 19.42
C ARG A 110 -24.55 -8.99 20.19
N LYS A 111 -25.66 -8.26 20.34
CA LYS A 111 -26.96 -8.85 20.65
C LYS A 111 -27.81 -8.85 19.38
N VAL A 112 -28.06 -10.06 18.86
CA VAL A 112 -29.21 -10.40 18.03
C VAL A 112 -30.20 -11.15 18.90
#